data_AF-A0A8T2J561-F1
#
_entry.id   AF-A0A8T2J561-F1
#
_cell.length_a   1.000
_cell.length_b   1.000
_cell.length_c   1.000
_cell.angle_alpha   90.00
_cell.angle_beta   90.00
_cell.angle_gamma   90.00
#
_symmetry.space_group_name_H-M   'P 1'
#
loop_
_entity.id
_entity.type
_entity.pdbx_description
1 polymer ?
#
loop_
_entity_poly.entity_id
_entity_poly.type
_entity_poly.pdbx_seq_one_letter_code
_entity_poly.pdbx_strand_id
1 'polypeptide(L)'
;MAATREKEAEDYLRENRVLDLVNNLTSLLLYHQPERPREFLIKQLEKLKYARLSGVDYPCLFDDSNLDSIFGILDPAGQGYITGNQYMEALKTLGINISNAEEPTGKITLELFKHLMRSQLKNACATFKS
;
A
#
# COMPACT_ATOMS: atom_id res chain seq x y z
N MET A 1 -20.74 -28.40 12.63
CA MET A 1 -21.48 -27.13 12.70
C MET A 1 -20.58 -25.95 13.13
N ALA A 2 -19.78 -26.06 14.20
CA ALA A 2 -18.82 -24.99 14.58
C ALA A 2 -17.77 -24.69 13.48
N ALA A 3 -17.17 -25.74 12.91
CA ALA A 3 -16.19 -25.62 11.82
C ALA A 3 -16.73 -24.94 10.54
N THR A 4 -18.06 -24.90 10.35
CA THR A 4 -18.68 -24.25 9.19
C THR A 4 -18.75 -22.74 9.39
N ARG A 5 -19.11 -22.28 10.61
CA ARG A 5 -19.19 -20.85 10.96
C ARG A 5 -17.83 -20.18 11.05
N GLU A 6 -16.82 -20.91 11.54
CA GLU A 6 -15.45 -20.42 11.58
C GLU A 6 -14.93 -20.14 10.16
N LYS A 7 -15.14 -21.07 9.24
CA LYS A 7 -14.77 -20.90 7.83
C LYS A 7 -15.53 -19.74 7.17
N GLU A 8 -16.84 -19.61 7.40
CA GLU A 8 -17.63 -18.49 6.91
C GLU A 8 -17.10 -17.13 7.41
N ALA A 9 -16.67 -17.05 8.67
CA ALA A 9 -16.07 -15.85 9.24
C ALA A 9 -14.71 -15.53 8.63
N GLU A 10 -13.85 -16.54 8.46
CA GLU A 10 -12.55 -16.38 7.79
C GLU A 10 -12.70 -15.88 6.35
N ASP A 11 -13.62 -16.49 5.59
CA ASP A 11 -13.89 -16.10 4.21
C ASP A 11 -14.43 -14.67 4.15
N TYR A 12 -15.33 -14.27 5.05
CA TYR A 12 -15.80 -12.89 5.14
C TYR A 12 -14.66 -11.90 5.42
N LEU A 13 -13.79 -12.19 6.38
CA LEU A 13 -12.66 -11.31 6.73
C LEU A 13 -11.68 -11.17 5.56
N ARG A 14 -11.42 -12.27 4.84
CA ARG A 14 -10.54 -12.30 3.67
C ARG A 14 -11.14 -11.54 2.50
N GLU A 15 -12.39 -11.83 2.13
CA GLU A 15 -13.08 -11.17 1.01
C GLU A 15 -13.22 -9.67 1.21
N ASN A 16 -13.44 -9.23 2.44
CA ASN A 16 -13.59 -7.81 2.77
C ASN A 16 -12.27 -7.14 3.17
N ARG A 17 -11.13 -7.85 3.08
CA ARG A 17 -9.78 -7.35 3.39
C ARG A 17 -9.68 -6.66 4.76
N VAL A 18 -10.41 -7.19 5.75
CA VAL A 18 -10.54 -6.57 7.08
C VAL A 18 -9.20 -6.58 7.81
N LEU A 19 -8.42 -7.65 7.68
CA LEU A 19 -7.08 -7.73 8.26
C LEU A 19 -6.14 -6.67 7.65
N ASP A 20 -6.18 -6.50 6.32
CA ASP A 20 -5.37 -5.47 5.64
C ASP A 20 -5.74 -4.06 6.14
N LEU A 21 -7.04 -3.80 6.33
CA LEU A 21 -7.52 -2.52 6.89
C LEU A 21 -6.94 -2.29 8.29
N VAL A 22 -7.07 -3.27 9.19
CA VAL A 22 -6.57 -3.17 10.56
C VAL A 22 -5.06 -3.00 10.58
N ASN A 23 -4.32 -3.72 9.74
CA ASN A 23 -2.87 -3.58 9.60
C ASN A 23 -2.50 -2.16 9.15
N ASN A 24 -3.14 -1.62 8.12
CA ASN A 24 -2.88 -0.26 7.64
C ASN A 24 -3.16 0.80 8.71
N LEU A 25 -4.29 0.70 9.41
CA LEU A 25 -4.63 1.62 10.49
C LEU A 25 -3.63 1.55 11.66
N THR A 26 -3.17 0.35 11.99
CA THR A 26 -2.18 0.13 13.05
C THR A 26 -0.83 0.70 12.66
N SER A 27 -0.38 0.49 11.42
CA SER A 27 0.84 1.11 10.89
C SER A 27 0.80 2.64 10.95
N LEU A 28 -0.34 3.24 10.57
CA LEU A 28 -0.52 4.69 10.65
C LEU A 28 -0.46 5.20 12.10
N LEU A 29 -1.02 4.46 13.06
CA LEU A 29 -0.94 4.81 14.48
C LEU A 29 0.51 4.74 15.01
N LEU A 30 1.23 3.68 14.68
CA LEU A 30 2.62 3.50 15.12
C LEU A 30 3.55 4.56 14.56
N TYR A 31 3.31 4.99 13.32
CA TYR A 31 4.09 6.01 12.65
C TYR A 31 3.78 7.42 13.17
N HIS A 32 2.50 7.83 13.18
CA HIS A 32 2.13 9.20 13.52
C HIS A 32 2.05 9.48 15.02
N GLN A 33 1.90 8.44 15.85
CA GLN A 33 1.81 8.52 17.32
C GLN A 33 0.92 9.68 17.81
N PRO A 34 -0.34 9.78 17.32
CA PRO A 34 -1.19 10.92 17.61
C PRO A 34 -1.60 10.96 19.09
N GLU A 35 -1.71 12.15 19.67
CA GLU A 35 -2.19 12.35 21.05
C GLU A 35 -3.61 11.78 21.28
N ARG A 36 -4.42 11.74 20.22
CA ARG A 36 -5.81 11.22 20.24
C ARG A 36 -6.00 10.10 19.22
N PRO A 37 -5.56 8.86 19.53
CA PRO A 37 -5.58 7.72 18.59
C PRO A 37 -6.95 7.42 18.00
N ARG A 38 -8.01 7.49 18.82
CA ARG A 38 -9.38 7.19 18.37
C ARG A 38 -9.88 8.20 17.34
N GLU A 39 -9.70 9.50 17.59
CA GLU A 39 -10.08 10.56 16.66
C GLU A 39 -9.29 10.47 15.36
N PHE A 40 -7.99 10.16 15.45
CA PHE A 40 -7.15 9.94 14.29
C PHE A 40 -7.67 8.77 13.42
N LEU A 41 -7.94 7.61 14.03
CA LEU A 41 -8.46 6.44 13.32
C LEU A 41 -9.79 6.72 12.61
N ILE A 42 -10.71 7.44 13.27
CA ILE A 42 -11.98 7.83 12.67
C ILE A 42 -11.74 8.65 11.40
N LYS A 43 -10.84 9.65 11.46
CA LYS A 43 -10.49 10.47 10.29
C LYS A 43 -9.87 9.64 9.15
N GLN A 44 -9.03 8.64 9.46
CA GLN A 44 -8.46 7.77 8.43
C GLN A 44 -9.52 6.89 7.77
N LEU A 45 -10.48 6.37 8.54
CA LEU A 45 -11.62 5.62 8.02
C LEU A 45 -12.55 6.47 7.15
N GLU A 46 -12.80 7.72 7.56
CA GLU A 46 -13.56 8.68 6.76
C GLU A 46 -12.86 8.96 5.42
N LYS A 47 -11.55 9.23 5.45
CA LYS A 47 -10.74 9.39 4.23
C LYS A 47 -10.83 8.17 3.32
N LEU A 48 -10.70 6.96 3.88
CA LEU A 48 -10.82 5.72 3.09
C LEU A 48 -12.21 5.58 2.45
N LYS A 49 -13.27 5.94 3.19
CA LYS A 49 -14.65 5.94 2.66
C LYS A 49 -14.82 6.92 1.50
N TYR A 50 -14.25 8.12 1.59
CA TYR A 50 -14.24 9.09 0.48
C TYR A 50 -13.38 8.62 -0.69
N ALA A 51 -12.22 8.02 -0.43
CA ALA A 51 -11.33 7.48 -1.45
C ALA A 51 -11.99 6.34 -2.25
N ARG A 52 -12.84 5.53 -1.60
CA ARG A 52 -13.64 4.51 -2.29
C ARG A 52 -14.59 5.10 -3.33
N LEU A 53 -15.14 6.29 -3.09
CA LEU A 53 -16.08 6.95 -4.01
C LEU A 53 -15.37 7.76 -5.10
N SER A 54 -14.26 8.39 -4.76
CA SER A 54 -13.54 9.31 -5.64
C SER A 54 -12.38 8.68 -6.40
N GLY A 55 -11.88 7.53 -5.95
CA GLY A 55 -10.74 6.83 -6.54
C GLY A 55 -9.38 7.51 -6.29
N VAL A 56 -9.32 8.48 -5.38
CA VAL A 56 -8.13 9.30 -5.03
C VAL A 56 -8.00 9.44 -3.50
N ASP A 57 -6.82 9.84 -3.01
CA ASP A 57 -6.54 10.11 -1.57
C ASP A 57 -6.76 8.94 -0.59
N TYR A 58 -6.21 7.77 -0.92
CA TYR A 58 -6.16 6.65 0.00
C TYR A 58 -5.22 6.95 1.18
N PRO A 59 -5.58 6.57 2.43
CA PRO A 59 -4.64 6.61 3.55
C PRO A 59 -3.44 5.73 3.23
N CYS A 60 -2.30 6.36 2.94
CA CYS A 60 -1.05 5.69 2.66
C CYS A 60 0.04 6.26 3.57
N LEU A 61 0.93 5.40 4.03
CA LEU A 61 2.11 5.80 4.80
C LEU A 61 3.17 6.44 3.92
N PHE A 62 3.17 6.12 2.62
CA PHE A 62 4.15 6.60 1.66
C PHE A 62 3.62 7.82 0.90
N ASP A 63 4.38 8.91 0.97
CA ASP A 63 4.22 10.10 0.14
C ASP A 63 5.28 10.17 -0.97
N ASP A 64 5.21 11.21 -1.81
CA ASP A 64 6.17 11.40 -2.90
C ASP A 64 7.62 11.51 -2.43
N SER A 65 7.85 12.12 -1.27
CA SER A 65 9.20 12.27 -0.71
C SER A 65 9.79 10.91 -0.30
N ASN A 66 8.93 10.00 0.20
CA ASN A 66 9.33 8.64 0.49
C ASN A 66 9.66 7.89 -0.79
N LEU A 67 8.87 8.07 -1.87
CA LEU A 67 9.14 7.46 -3.17
C LEU A 67 10.46 7.98 -3.78
N ASP A 68 10.72 9.29 -3.68
CA ASP A 68 12.00 9.88 -4.10
C ASP A 68 13.19 9.25 -3.36
N SER A 69 13.06 9.11 -2.04
CA SER A 69 14.11 8.52 -1.20
C SER A 69 14.36 7.04 -1.54
N ILE A 70 13.29 6.26 -1.73
CA ILE A 70 13.39 4.85 -2.12
C ILE A 70 14.05 4.71 -3.49
N PHE A 71 13.68 5.55 -4.46
CA PHE A 71 14.31 5.53 -5.78
C PHE A 71 15.81 5.83 -5.69
N GLY A 72 16.21 6.83 -4.89
CA GLY A 72 17.62 7.13 -4.65
C GLY A 72 18.40 5.97 -4.02
N ILE A 73 17.78 5.21 -3.12
CA ILE A 73 18.39 3.99 -2.54
C ILE A 73 18.57 2.89 -3.60
N LEU A 74 17.62 2.77 -4.54
CA LEU A 74 17.64 1.76 -5.60
C LEU A 74 18.54 2.15 -6.79
N ASP A 75 18.85 3.44 -6.95
CA ASP A 75 19.83 3.96 -7.92
C ASP A 75 21.07 4.54 -7.21
N PRO A 76 21.89 3.69 -6.54
CA PRO A 76 23.07 4.17 -5.82
C PRO A 76 24.14 4.76 -6.75
N ALA A 77 24.10 4.42 -8.05
CA ALA A 77 25.02 4.94 -9.05
C ALA A 77 24.60 6.32 -9.59
N GLY A 78 23.38 6.78 -9.29
CA GLY A 78 22.84 8.05 -9.79
C GLY A 78 22.69 8.09 -11.31
N GLN A 79 22.44 6.94 -11.95
CA GLN A 79 22.34 6.83 -13.42
C GLN A 79 20.99 7.35 -13.96
N GLY A 80 20.05 7.67 -13.07
CA GLY A 80 18.71 8.22 -13.39
C GLY A 80 17.66 7.15 -13.71
N TYR A 81 17.98 5.88 -13.52
CA TYR A 81 17.06 4.77 -13.74
C TYR A 81 17.38 3.54 -12.89
N ILE A 82 16.36 2.72 -12.65
CA ILE A 82 16.46 1.40 -12.04
C ILE A 82 15.99 0.31 -13.02
N THR A 83 16.33 -0.94 -12.73
CA THR A 83 15.92 -2.12 -13.50
C THR A 83 14.61 -2.71 -12.96
N GLY A 84 13.94 -3.55 -13.75
CA GLY A 84 12.75 -4.29 -13.34
C GLY A 84 12.96 -5.07 -12.03
N ASN A 85 14.05 -5.84 -11.94
CA ASN A 85 14.46 -6.52 -10.71
C ASN A 85 14.55 -5.60 -9.49
N GLN A 86 15.18 -4.42 -9.62
CA GLN A 86 15.28 -3.47 -8.51
C GLN A 86 13.91 -2.93 -8.08
N TYR A 87 13.02 -2.66 -9.04
CA TYR A 87 11.64 -2.29 -8.75
C TYR A 87 10.88 -3.41 -8.02
N MET A 88 11.02 -4.66 -8.46
CA MET A 88 10.37 -5.81 -7.81
C MET A 88 10.88 -6.03 -6.37
N GLU A 89 12.17 -5.87 -6.14
CA GLU A 89 12.75 -5.91 -4.78
C GLU A 89 12.26 -4.75 -3.91
N ALA A 90 12.04 -3.57 -4.47
CA ALA A 90 11.45 -2.44 -3.76
C ALA A 90 10.04 -2.76 -3.28
N LEU A 91 9.19 -3.33 -4.14
CA LEU A 91 7.83 -3.72 -3.76
C LEU A 91 7.82 -4.74 -2.61
N LYS A 92 8.71 -5.74 -2.65
CA LYS A 92 8.87 -6.71 -1.55
C LYS A 92 9.30 -6.03 -0.25
N THR A 93 10.29 -5.14 -0.33
CA THR A 93 10.82 -4.41 0.83
C THR A 93 9.74 -3.53 1.49
N LEU A 94 8.84 -2.98 0.70
CA LEU A 94 7.73 -2.15 1.17
C LEU A 94 6.52 -2.96 1.63
N GLY A 95 6.62 -4.30 1.62
CA GLY A 95 5.53 -5.19 2.02
C GLY A 95 4.33 -5.17 1.07
N ILE A 96 4.52 -4.68 -0.16
CA ILE A 96 3.47 -4.64 -1.18
C ILE A 96 3.35 -6.04 -1.77
N ASN A 97 2.12 -6.55 -1.84
CA ASN A 97 1.86 -7.87 -2.42
C ASN A 97 2.16 -7.85 -3.93
N ILE A 98 3.16 -8.62 -4.36
CA ILE A 98 3.63 -8.72 -5.75
C ILE A 98 3.09 -9.94 -6.51
N SER A 99 2.16 -10.72 -5.95
CA SER A 99 1.74 -12.00 -6.55
C SER A 99 1.21 -11.90 -7.98
N ASN A 100 0.74 -10.72 -8.39
CA ASN A 100 0.25 -10.43 -9.75
C ASN A 100 1.04 -9.33 -10.47
N ALA A 101 2.19 -8.89 -9.92
CA ALA A 101 2.97 -7.81 -10.51
C ALA A 101 3.93 -8.37 -11.58
N GLU A 102 3.79 -7.89 -12.81
CA GLU A 102 4.76 -8.19 -13.87
C GLU A 102 6.02 -7.34 -13.69
N GLU A 103 7.18 -7.96 -13.91
CA GLU A 103 8.45 -7.24 -13.91
C GLU A 103 8.49 -6.27 -15.11
N PRO A 104 8.60 -4.96 -14.89
CA PRO A 104 8.67 -4.01 -15.98
C PRO A 104 9.96 -4.20 -16.77
N THR A 105 9.87 -4.22 -18.10
CA THR A 105 11.04 -4.30 -18.97
C THR A 105 11.63 -2.92 -19.22
N GLY A 106 12.96 -2.86 -19.35
CA GLY A 106 13.69 -1.64 -19.69
C GLY A 106 14.11 -0.79 -18.48
N LYS A 107 14.42 0.48 -18.76
CA LYS A 107 14.91 1.45 -17.77
C LYS A 107 13.73 2.15 -17.11
N ILE A 108 13.63 2.03 -15.80
CA ILE A 108 12.57 2.66 -15.01
C ILE A 108 13.11 3.98 -14.45
N THR A 109 12.67 5.10 -15.01
CA THR A 109 12.99 6.45 -14.48
C THR A 109 12.20 6.75 -13.22
N LEU A 110 12.59 7.80 -12.49
CA LEU A 110 11.88 8.25 -11.28
C LEU A 110 10.38 8.49 -11.54
N GLU A 111 10.04 9.14 -12.64
CA GLU A 111 8.65 9.40 -13.02
C GLU A 111 7.86 8.12 -13.27
N LEU A 112 8.45 7.16 -14.00
CA LEU A 112 7.82 5.87 -14.25
C LEU A 112 7.69 5.07 -12.94
N PHE A 113 8.72 5.10 -12.09
CA PHE A 113 8.69 4.47 -10.78
C PHE A 113 7.55 5.00 -9.92
N LYS A 114 7.42 6.33 -9.77
CA LYS A 114 6.33 6.96 -9.02
C LYS A 114 4.97 6.57 -9.55
N HIS A 115 4.80 6.54 -10.87
CA HIS A 115 3.55 6.14 -11.50
C HIS A 115 3.18 4.68 -11.16
N LEU A 116 4.13 3.75 -11.33
CA LEU A 116 3.93 2.34 -11.01
C LEU A 116 3.64 2.13 -9.52
N MET A 117 4.41 2.77 -8.64
CA MET A 117 4.24 2.71 -7.19
C MET A 117 2.88 3.22 -6.75
N ARG A 118 2.39 4.34 -7.28
CA ARG A 118 1.06 4.86 -6.95
C ARG A 118 -0.06 3.88 -7.31
N SER A 119 0.07 3.20 -8.45
CA SER A 119 -0.88 2.16 -8.86
C SER A 119 -0.88 0.98 -7.88
N GLN A 120 0.30 0.50 -7.50
CA GLN A 120 0.42 -0.61 -6.54
C GLN A 120 -0.02 -0.23 -5.13
N LEU A 121 0.36 0.96 -4.65
CA LEU A 121 -0.06 1.49 -3.34
C LEU A 121 -1.57 1.72 -3.30
N LYS A 122 -2.18 2.18 -4.38
CA LYS A 122 -3.65 2.28 -4.48
C LYS A 122 -4.31 0.92 -4.25
N ASN A 123 -3.81 -0.14 -4.88
CA ASN A 123 -4.33 -1.49 -4.67
C ASN A 123 -4.07 -2.01 -3.25
N ALA A 124 -2.89 -1.73 -2.67
CA ALA A 124 -2.56 -2.14 -1.31
C ALA A 124 -3.40 -1.41 -0.26
N CYS A 125 -3.64 -0.11 -0.43
CA CYS A 125 -4.39 0.75 0.50
C CYS A 125 -5.90 0.70 0.29
N ALA A 126 -6.40 0.25 -0.87
CA ALA A 126 -7.81 -0.03 -1.12
C ALA A 126 -8.22 -1.35 -0.43
N THR A 127 -8.31 -1.34 0.89
CA THR A 127 -8.68 -2.50 1.71
C THR A 127 -10.20 -2.73 1.73
N PHE A 128 -10.81 -2.74 0.55
CA PHE A 128 -12.24 -3.02 0.34
C PHE A 128 -12.42 -3.90 -0.91
N LYS A 129 -13.55 -4.61 -0.97
CA LYS A 129 -13.92 -5.43 -2.13
C LYS A 129 -14.13 -4.52 -3.35
N SER A 130 -13.39 -4.82 -4.42
CA SER A 130 -13.50 -4.20 -5.74
C SER A 130 -14.88 -4.37 -6.36
#